data_AF-A0A4Y6UWW2-F1
#
_entry.id   AF-A0A4Y6UWW2-F1
#
_cell.length_a   1.000
_cell.length_b   1.000
_cell.length_c   1.000
_cell.angle_alpha   90.00
_cell.angle_beta   90.00
_cell.angle_gamma   90.00
#
_symmetry.space_group_name_H-M   'P 1'
#
loop_
_entity.id
_entity.type
_entity.pdbx_description
1 polymer ?
#
loop_
_entity_poly.entity_id
_entity_poly.type
_entity_poly.pdbx_seq_one_letter_code
_entity_poly.pdbx_strand_id
1 'polypeptide(L)'
;MITLKLQLLLILFSVVVFAVFINRTRRYKLELKYALVWIFLSTAGVIVAVFPQIFFFIADVMGIEVPVNAVFLLAVSAIFLILYSMTASLSNHSRKLRTLTQELGLMRHRMEQLERRLERTEGGTADADER
;
A
#
# COMPACT_ATOMS: atom_id res chain seq x y z
N MET A 1 -9.23 -1.00 37.31
CA MET A 1 -10.51 -1.22 36.60
C MET A 1 -10.62 -0.19 35.49
N ILE A 2 -10.74 -0.63 34.23
CA ILE A 2 -11.03 0.29 33.12
C ILE A 2 -12.40 0.92 33.39
N THR A 3 -12.50 2.25 33.34
CA THR A 3 -13.78 2.93 33.56
C THR A 3 -14.72 2.64 32.40
N LEU A 4 -16.00 2.37 32.67
CA LEU A 4 -17.02 2.09 31.64
C LEU A 4 -17.05 3.15 30.51
N LYS A 5 -16.73 4.39 30.86
CA LYS A 5 -16.57 5.50 29.92
C LYS A 5 -15.46 5.24 28.89
N LEU A 6 -14.29 4.79 29.35
CA LEU A 6 -13.15 4.47 28.47
C LEU A 6 -13.49 3.28 27.56
N GLN A 7 -14.18 2.26 28.10
CA GLN A 7 -14.57 1.08 27.33
C GLN A 7 -15.56 1.40 26.21
N LEU A 8 -16.59 2.22 26.48
CA LEU A 8 -17.53 2.69 25.46
C LEU A 8 -16.83 3.52 24.38
N LEU A 9 -15.89 4.39 24.77
CA LEU A 9 -15.11 5.20 23.83
C LEU A 9 -14.24 4.32 22.91
N LEU A 10 -13.57 3.30 23.48
CA LEU A 10 -12.75 2.36 22.72
C LEU A 10 -13.57 1.52 21.74
N ILE A 11 -14.75 1.06 22.16
CA ILE A 11 -15.67 0.31 21.28
C ILE A 11 -16.14 1.20 20.13
N LEU A 12 -16.60 2.42 20.44
CA LEU A 12 -17.07 3.36 19.41
C LEU A 12 -15.95 3.69 18.41
N PHE A 13 -14.75 3.98 18.91
CA PHE A 13 -13.58 4.26 18.07
C PHE A 13 -13.23 3.06 17.18
N SER A 14 -13.20 1.85 17.73
CA SER A 14 -12.91 0.63 16.98
C SER A 14 -13.94 0.37 15.87
N VAL A 15 -15.23 0.56 16.15
CA VAL A 15 -16.32 0.40 15.17
C VAL A 15 -16.21 1.45 14.05
N VAL A 16 -15.93 2.70 14.38
CA VAL A 16 -15.75 3.77 13.38
C VAL A 16 -14.55 3.48 12.49
N VAL A 17 -13.41 3.11 13.08
CA VAL A 17 -12.21 2.73 12.34
C VAL A 17 -12.50 1.55 11.42
N PHE A 18 -13.17 0.51 11.90
CA PHE A 18 -13.56 -0.64 11.09
C PHE A 18 -14.46 -0.27 9.92
N ALA A 19 -15.48 0.57 10.15
CA ALA A 19 -16.38 1.05 9.11
C ALA A 19 -15.63 1.85 8.04
N VAL A 20 -14.69 2.71 8.44
CA VAL A 20 -13.82 3.46 7.52
C VAL A 20 -12.94 2.50 6.71
N PHE A 21 -12.36 1.48 7.33
CA PHE A 21 -11.56 0.47 6.64
C PHE A 21 -12.35 -0.31 5.61
N ILE A 22 -13.56 -0.77 5.95
CA ILE A 22 -14.45 -1.46 5.01
C ILE A 22 -14.81 -0.55 3.84
N ASN A 23 -15.20 0.70 4.12
CA ASN A 23 -15.60 1.64 3.09
C ASN A 23 -14.44 1.98 2.15
N ARG A 24 -13.24 2.23 2.70
CA ARG A 24 -12.02 2.47 1.90
C ARG A 24 -11.62 1.25 1.08
N THR A 25 -11.68 0.05 1.67
CA THR A 25 -11.43 -1.21 0.95
C THR A 25 -12.38 -1.39 -0.23
N ARG A 26 -13.68 -1.12 -0.03
CA ARG A 26 -14.70 -1.27 -1.06
C ARG A 26 -14.62 -0.19 -2.15
N ARG A 27 -14.22 1.04 -1.81
CA ARG A 27 -14.14 2.18 -2.75
C ARG A 27 -12.90 2.17 -3.64
N TYR A 28 -11.76 1.65 -3.17
CA TYR A 28 -10.47 1.78 -3.87
C TYR A 28 -10.06 0.57 -4.74
N LYS A 29 -10.90 -0.47 -4.86
CA LYS A 29 -10.53 -1.74 -5.52
C LYS A 29 -9.12 -2.21 -5.09
N LEU A 30 -8.82 -2.09 -3.79
CA LEU A 30 -7.58 -2.62 -3.24
C LEU A 30 -7.49 -4.10 -3.61
N GLU A 31 -6.36 -4.53 -4.18
CA GLU A 31 -6.11 -5.95 -4.40
C GLU A 31 -6.39 -6.68 -3.07
N LEU A 32 -7.14 -7.79 -3.13
CA LEU A 32 -7.64 -8.54 -1.97
C LEU A 32 -6.56 -8.74 -0.90
N LYS A 33 -5.30 -8.93 -1.30
CA LYS A 33 -4.14 -9.07 -0.42
C LYS A 33 -3.95 -7.92 0.58
N TYR A 34 -4.19 -6.67 0.19
CA TYR A 34 -4.00 -5.51 1.08
C TYR A 34 -5.20 -5.34 2.03
N ALA A 35 -6.40 -5.68 1.56
CA ALA A 35 -7.61 -5.67 2.36
C ALA A 35 -7.57 -6.71 3.50
N LEU A 36 -7.01 -7.89 3.22
CA LEU A 36 -6.92 -9.00 4.18
C LEU A 36 -6.16 -8.61 5.45
N VAL A 37 -5.05 -7.87 5.32
CA VAL A 37 -4.27 -7.40 6.48
C VAL A 37 -5.12 -6.50 7.37
N TRP A 38 -5.88 -5.57 6.78
CA TRP A 38 -6.71 -4.63 7.54
C TRP A 38 -7.95 -5.27 8.16
N ILE A 39 -8.58 -6.22 7.45
CA ILE A 39 -9.67 -7.03 8.00
C ILE A 39 -9.14 -7.82 9.20
N PHE A 40 -8.03 -8.53 9.03
CA PHE A 40 -7.40 -9.29 10.11
C PHE A 40 -7.07 -8.41 11.32
N LEU A 41 -6.40 -7.26 11.11
CA LEU A 41 -5.99 -6.37 12.20
C LEU A 41 -7.18 -5.77 12.94
N SER A 42 -8.25 -5.40 12.22
CA SER A 42 -9.46 -4.85 12.83
C SER A 42 -10.25 -5.92 13.58
N THR A 43 -10.38 -7.12 13.02
CA THR A 43 -11.01 -8.26 13.70
C THR A 43 -10.24 -8.64 14.96
N ALA A 44 -8.91 -8.69 14.88
CA ALA A 44 -8.06 -8.90 16.07
C ALA A 44 -8.29 -7.81 17.12
N GLY A 45 -8.40 -6.54 16.71
CA GLY A 45 -8.72 -5.43 17.60
C GLY A 45 -10.07 -5.58 18.31
N VAL A 46 -11.11 -6.04 17.60
CA VAL A 46 -12.43 -6.30 18.20
C VAL A 46 -12.36 -7.45 19.20
N ILE A 47 -11.71 -8.57 18.86
CA ILE A 47 -11.54 -9.72 19.75
C ILE A 47 -10.84 -9.28 21.04
N VAL A 48 -9.77 -8.52 20.91
CA VAL A 48 -9.01 -7.98 22.02
C VAL A 48 -9.83 -7.01 22.88
N ALA A 49 -10.67 -6.18 22.27
CA ALA A 49 -11.56 -5.27 22.99
C ALA A 49 -12.63 -6.01 23.81
N VAL A 50 -13.10 -7.16 23.34
CA VAL A 50 -14.04 -8.03 24.07
C VAL A 50 -13.32 -8.82 25.16
N PHE A 51 -12.09 -9.28 24.89
CA PHE A 51 -11.29 -10.11 25.79
C PHE A 51 -9.98 -9.43 26.19
N PRO A 52 -10.02 -8.45 27.12
CA PRO A 52 -8.82 -7.72 27.56
C PRO A 52 -7.79 -8.63 28.26
N GLN A 53 -8.19 -9.83 28.67
CA GLN A 53 -7.30 -10.83 29.29
C GLN A 53 -6.16 -11.29 28.34
N ILE A 54 -6.35 -11.16 27.03
CA ILE A 54 -5.32 -11.42 26.02
C ILE A 54 -4.09 -10.52 26.23
N PHE A 55 -4.30 -9.26 26.65
CA PHE A 55 -3.20 -8.34 26.92
C PHE A 55 -2.33 -8.80 28.07
N PHE A 56 -2.95 -9.29 29.14
CA PHE A 56 -2.23 -9.80 30.31
C PHE A 56 -1.44 -11.06 29.95
N PHE A 57 -2.03 -11.97 29.18
CA PHE A 57 -1.34 -13.18 28.73
C PHE A 57 -0.09 -12.88 27.89
N ILE A 58 -0.21 -11.99 26.90
CA ILE A 58 0.93 -11.59 26.06
C ILE A 58 2.02 -10.93 26.90
N ALA A 59 1.64 -10.05 27.82
CA ALA A 59 2.58 -9.35 28.69
C ALA A 59 3.36 -10.31 29.58
N ASP A 60 2.69 -11.30 30.15
CA ASP A 60 3.30 -12.31 31.03
C ASP A 60 4.29 -13.19 30.27
N VAL A 61 3.91 -13.65 29.06
CA VAL A 61 4.79 -14.41 28.16
C VAL A 61 6.01 -13.60 27.74
N MET A 62 5.85 -12.28 27.54
CA MET A 62 6.94 -11.39 27.14
C MET A 62 7.77 -10.86 28.32
N GLY A 63 7.36 -11.11 29.57
CA GLY A 63 8.01 -10.56 30.76
C GLY A 63 7.85 -9.04 30.92
N ILE A 64 6.74 -8.47 30.43
CA ILE A 64 6.47 -7.02 30.46
C ILE A 64 5.50 -6.71 31.61
N GLU A 65 5.94 -5.87 32.55
CA GLU A 65 5.16 -5.52 33.76
C GLU A 65 3.82 -4.83 33.44
N VAL A 66 3.80 -3.96 32.42
CA VAL A 66 2.60 -3.20 32.03
C VAL A 66 2.02 -3.80 30.75
N PRO A 67 0.85 -4.48 30.81
CA PRO A 67 0.31 -5.19 29.66
C PRO A 67 0.07 -4.36 28.41
N VAL A 68 -0.27 -3.09 28.61
CA VAL A 68 -0.44 -2.11 27.53
C VAL A 68 0.85 -1.95 26.71
N ASN A 69 2.02 -2.02 27.34
CA ASN A 69 3.31 -1.83 26.66
C ASN A 69 3.64 -3.00 25.73
N ALA A 70 3.30 -4.25 26.12
CA ALA A 70 3.50 -5.43 25.29
C ALA A 70 2.73 -5.35 23.97
N VAL A 71 1.48 -4.87 24.07
CA VAL A 71 0.58 -4.68 22.94
C VAL A 71 1.07 -3.55 22.05
N PHE A 72 1.50 -2.43 22.65
CA PHE A 72 2.09 -1.32 21.90
C PHE A 72 3.31 -1.77 21.12
N LEU A 73 4.19 -2.57 21.71
CA LEU A 73 5.36 -3.11 21.05
C LEU A 73 4.98 -3.98 19.84
N LEU A 74 4.01 -4.88 20.00
CA LEU A 74 3.50 -5.71 18.90
C LEU A 74 2.82 -4.87 17.81
N ALA A 75 2.02 -3.88 18.18
CA ALA A 75 1.33 -3.00 17.25
C ALA A 75 2.32 -2.17 16.43
N VAL A 76 3.31 -1.55 17.09
CA VAL A 76 4.37 -0.79 16.41
C VAL A 76 5.17 -1.70 15.49
N SER A 77 5.52 -2.90 15.93
CA SER A 77 6.23 -3.89 15.10
C SER A 77 5.41 -4.28 13.87
N ALA A 78 4.11 -4.55 14.03
CA ALA A 78 3.21 -4.87 12.93
C ALA A 78 3.07 -3.69 11.95
N ILE A 79 2.91 -2.47 12.45
CA ILE A 79 2.87 -1.25 11.63
C ILE A 79 4.17 -1.09 10.86
N PHE A 80 5.33 -1.35 11.49
CA PHE A 80 6.63 -1.26 10.84
C PHE A 80 6.74 -2.26 9.68
N LEU A 81 6.28 -3.50 9.85
CA LEU A 81 6.24 -4.51 8.78
C LEU A 81 5.31 -4.09 7.63
N ILE A 82 4.15 -3.52 7.93
CA ILE A 82 3.23 -2.99 6.92
C ILE A 82 3.87 -1.84 6.15
N LEU A 83 4.50 -0.89 6.85
CA LEU A 83 5.21 0.24 6.24
C LEU A 83 6.36 -0.24 5.34
N TYR A 84 7.14 -1.22 5.80
CA TYR A 84 8.19 -1.81 5.00
C TYR A 84 7.64 -2.47 3.73
N SER A 85 6.58 -3.28 3.85
CA SER A 85 5.90 -3.91 2.72
C SER A 85 5.36 -2.89 1.71
N MET A 86 4.77 -1.79 2.21
CA MET A 86 4.29 -0.69 1.37
C MET A 86 5.44 0.03 0.66
N THR A 87 6.55 0.26 1.36
CA THR A 87 7.77 0.87 0.80
C THR A 87 8.39 0.00 -0.29
N ALA A 88 8.50 -1.30 -0.05
CA ALA A 88 8.99 -2.27 -1.03
C ALA A 88 8.09 -2.33 -2.27
N SER A 89 6.77 -2.34 -2.06
CA SER A 89 5.78 -2.28 -3.14
C SER A 89 5.93 -0.99 -3.94
N LEU A 90 6.02 0.16 -3.29
CA LEU A 90 6.20 1.45 -3.96
C LEU A 90 7.50 1.50 -4.76
N SER A 91 8.59 0.95 -4.22
CA SER A 91 9.88 0.82 -4.92
C SER A 91 9.76 -0.02 -6.20
N ASN A 92 9.02 -1.13 -6.16
CA ASN A 92 8.74 -1.94 -7.35
C ASN A 92 7.91 -1.19 -8.40
N HIS A 93 6.89 -0.43 -7.98
CA HIS A 93 6.09 0.38 -8.90
C HIS A 93 6.94 1.48 -9.55
N SER A 94 7.81 2.15 -8.78
CA SER A 94 8.74 3.16 -9.29
C SER A 94 9.71 2.58 -10.33
N ARG A 95 10.26 1.38 -10.08
CA ARG A 95 11.09 0.66 -11.06
C ARG A 95 10.34 0.40 -12.37
N LYS A 96 9.12 -0.14 -12.30
CA LYS A 96 8.28 -0.40 -13.49
C LYS A 96 7.96 0.89 -14.26
N LEU A 97 7.60 1.96 -13.56
CA LEU A 97 7.30 3.25 -14.18
C LEU A 97 8.52 3.83 -14.91
N ARG A 98 9.71 3.70 -14.32
CA ARG A 98 10.97 4.10 -14.96
C ARG A 98 11.21 3.31 -16.24
N THR A 99 11.06 1.99 -16.21
CA THR A 99 11.21 1.14 -17.40
C THR A 99 10.23 1.54 -18.50
N LEU A 100 8.94 1.70 -18.18
CA LEU A 100 7.93 2.12 -19.15
C LEU A 100 8.23 3.49 -19.77
N THR A 101 8.73 4.44 -18.97
CA THR A 101 9.11 5.77 -19.45
C THR A 101 10.33 5.69 -20.39
N GLN A 102 11.29 4.82 -20.09
CA GLN A 102 12.44 4.58 -20.96
C GLN A 102 12.04 3.92 -22.29
N GLU A 103 11.16 2.92 -22.25
CA GLU A 103 10.62 2.28 -23.47
C GLU A 103 9.86 3.28 -24.34
N LEU A 104 9.03 4.13 -23.72
CA LEU A 104 8.30 5.20 -24.42
C LEU A 104 9.27 6.20 -25.08
N GLY A 105 10.36 6.57 -24.39
CA GLY A 105 11.40 7.43 -24.95
C GLY A 105 12.09 6.81 -26.16
N LEU A 106 12.44 5.52 -26.09
CA LEU A 106 13.05 4.79 -27.21
C LEU A 106 12.09 4.65 -28.39
N MET A 107 10.81 4.38 -28.14
CA MET A 107 9.77 4.32 -29.18
C MET A 107 9.63 5.66 -29.90
N ARG A 108 9.53 6.77 -29.16
CA ARG A 108 9.48 8.12 -29.75
C ARG A 108 10.69 8.41 -30.61
N HIS A 109 11.89 8.09 -30.13
CA HIS A 109 13.11 8.29 -30.90
C HIS A 109 13.12 7.50 -32.21
N ARG A 110 12.62 6.25 -32.19
CA ARG A 110 12.50 5.44 -33.42
C ARG A 110 11.51 6.05 -34.40
N MET A 111 10.37 6.57 -33.93
CA MET A 111 9.40 7.25 -34.79
C MET A 111 10.01 8.47 -35.48
N GLU A 112 10.71 9.33 -34.72
CA GLU A 112 11.41 10.50 -35.27
C GLU A 112 12.46 10.09 -36.32
N GLN A 113 13.17 8.98 -36.11
CA GLN A 113 14.12 8.47 -37.10
C GLN A 113 13.43 7.95 -38.36
N LEU A 114 12.27 7.29 -38.24
CA LEU A 114 11.50 6.82 -39.39
C LEU A 114 10.95 7.99 -40.19
N GLU A 115 10.38 9.00 -39.54
CA GLU A 115 9.89 10.24 -40.18
C GLU A 115 11.00 10.91 -40.98
N ARG A 116 12.18 11.12 -40.38
CA ARG A 116 13.35 11.68 -41.08
C ARG A 116 13.83 10.85 -42.26
N ARG A 117 13.68 9.52 -42.21
CA ARG A 117 14.04 8.63 -43.34
C ARG A 117 13.01 8.75 -44.48
N LEU A 118 11.74 8.89 -44.15
CA LEU A 118 10.68 9.11 -45.14
C LEU A 118 10.93 10.43 -45.89
N GLU A 119 11.15 11.52 -45.16
CA GLU A 119 11.43 12.85 -45.74
C GLU A 119 12.64 12.83 -46.70
N ARG A 120 13.72 12.11 -46.33
CA ARG A 120 14.88 11.95 -47.22
C ARG A 120 14.59 11.14 -48.47
N THR A 121 13.71 10.13 -48.36
CA THR A 121 13.34 9.29 -49.50
C THR A 121 12.48 10.09 -50.47
N GLU A 122 11.49 10.84 -49.97
CA GLU A 122 10.63 11.71 -50.76
C GLU A 122 11.41 12.85 -51.44
N GLY A 123 12.30 13.52 -50.70
CA GLY A 123 13.17 14.56 -51.25
C GLY A 123 14.15 14.03 -52.32
N GLY A 124 14.64 12.81 -52.17
CA GLY A 124 15.52 12.17 -53.16
C GLY A 124 14.79 11.76 -54.45
N THR A 125 13.50 11.41 -54.38
CA THR A 125 12.68 11.14 -55.57
C THR A 125 12.30 12.40 -56.34
N ALA A 126 12.08 13.54 -55.67
CA ALA A 126 11.78 14.81 -56.34
C ALA A 126 12.99 15.33 -57.14
N ASP A 127 14.19 15.20 -56.59
CA ASP A 127 15.45 15.65 -57.22
C ASP A 127 15.90 14.74 -58.39
N ALA A 128 15.31 13.53 -58.50
CA ALA A 128 15.55 12.59 -59.59
C ALA A 128 14.59 12.77 -60.78
N ASP A 129 13.41 13.37 -60.55
CA ASP A 129 12.41 13.66 -61.60
C ASP A 129 12.67 15.02 -62.30
N GLU A 130 13.48 15.89 -61.69
CA GLU A 130 13.93 17.17 -62.28
C GLU A 130 15.19 17.06 -63.17
N ARG A 131 15.80 15.88 -63.31
CA ARG A 131 17.00 15.63 -64.13
C ARG A 131 16.70 14.81 -65.39
#